data_AF-A0A167AVR9-F1
#
_entry.id   AF-A0A167AVR9-F1
#
_cell.length_a   1.000
_cell.length_b   1.000
_cell.length_c   1.000
_cell.angle_alpha   90.00
_cell.angle_beta   90.00
_cell.angle_gamma   90.00
#
_symmetry.space_group_name_H-M   'P 1'
#
loop_
_entity.id
_entity.type
_entity.pdbx_description
1 polymer ?
#
loop_
_entity_poly.entity_id
_entity_poly.type
_entity_poly.pdbx_seq_one_letter_code
_entity_poly.pdbx_strand_id
1 'polypeptide(L)'
;MSALLAMSLYAFSMSITPGPVNVIIFSRAVKDGVGRTIPFVVGATLGFSSVLFCAGVGLSLLIQKYVWLTNLVALLGCGFICYLAIQFFKSGSNLQSSSKSQIGVWSGVALMILNPKAWLAAIAGTSLFVEEGQLSQLIVFVYTASFVFLV
;
A
#
# COMPACT_ATOMS: atom_id res chain seq x y z
N MET A 1 17.08 11.89 18.26
CA MET A 1 16.29 10.65 18.07
C MET A 1 17.09 9.70 17.19
N SER A 2 17.06 8.39 17.44
CA SER A 2 17.67 7.42 16.51
C SER A 2 16.88 7.42 15.18
N ALA A 3 17.57 7.34 14.05
CA ALA A 3 16.94 7.38 12.71
C ALA A 3 15.84 6.31 12.55
N LEU A 4 16.05 5.13 13.13
CA LEU A 4 15.08 4.03 13.20
C LEU A 4 13.76 4.44 13.87
N LEU A 5 13.82 5.23 14.95
CA LEU A 5 12.63 5.68 15.66
C LEU A 5 11.84 6.68 14.80
N ALA A 6 12.53 7.59 14.12
CA ALA A 6 11.89 8.57 13.23
C ALA A 6 11.25 7.87 12.01
N MET A 7 11.97 6.93 11.39
CA MET A 7 11.44 6.08 10.31
C MET A 7 10.20 5.29 10.75
N SER A 8 10.24 4.71 11.96
CA SER A 8 9.12 3.94 12.52
C SER A 8 7.90 4.83 12.77
N LEU A 9 8.09 5.99 13.40
CA LEU A 9 7.00 6.94 13.66
C LEU A 9 6.38 7.47 12.37
N TYR A 10 7.20 7.75 11.37
CA TYR A 10 6.73 8.15 10.05
C TYR A 10 5.90 7.05 9.38
N ALA A 11 6.44 5.82 9.32
CA ALA A 11 5.74 4.68 8.74
C ALA A 11 4.40 4.40 9.47
N PHE A 12 4.39 4.52 10.80
CA PHE A 12 3.21 4.34 11.63
C PHE A 12 2.14 5.40 11.34
N SER A 13 2.54 6.67 11.27
CA SER A 13 1.64 7.77 10.89
C SER A 13 1.01 7.53 9.52
N MET A 14 1.80 7.08 8.54
CA MET A 14 1.32 6.79 7.19
C MET A 14 0.41 5.57 7.13
N SER A 15 0.69 4.55 7.96
CA SER A 15 -0.12 3.33 8.08
C SER A 15 -1.50 3.63 8.67
N ILE A 16 -1.60 4.44 9.72
CA ILE A 16 -2.89 4.74 10.38
C ILE A 16 -3.77 5.68 9.56
N THR A 17 -3.17 6.56 8.75
CA THR A 17 -3.92 7.57 7.99
C THR A 17 -5.04 6.88 7.18
N PRO A 18 -6.29 7.35 7.23
CA PRO A 18 -7.39 6.73 6.49
C PRO A 18 -7.09 6.73 4.99
N GLY A 19 -7.45 5.64 4.31
CA GLY A 19 -7.21 5.47 2.89
C GLY A 19 -7.88 4.22 2.33
N PRO A 20 -7.89 4.04 1.00
CA PRO A 20 -8.66 2.97 0.37
C PRO A 20 -8.27 1.56 0.85
N VAL A 21 -6.98 1.34 1.07
CA VAL A 21 -6.43 0.07 1.57
C VAL A 21 -6.96 -0.23 2.98
N ASN A 22 -6.89 0.74 3.90
CA ASN A 22 -7.36 0.57 5.28
C ASN A 22 -8.88 0.37 5.35
N VAL A 23 -9.64 1.05 4.50
CA VAL A 23 -11.10 0.86 4.42
C VAL A 23 -11.45 -0.56 3.96
N ILE A 24 -10.74 -1.09 2.96
CA ILE A 24 -10.95 -2.46 2.47
C ILE A 24 -10.55 -3.49 3.54
N ILE A 25 -9.40 -3.29 4.22
CA ILE A 25 -8.97 -4.14 5.34
C ILE A 25 -10.03 -4.16 6.43
N PHE A 26 -10.48 -2.99 6.88
CA PHE A 26 -11.47 -2.88 7.95
C PHE A 26 -12.80 -3.55 7.58
N SER A 27 -13.32 -3.21 6.39
CA SER A 27 -14.57 -3.76 5.89
C SER A 27 -14.54 -5.29 5.77
N ARG A 28 -13.38 -5.84 5.36
CA ARG A 28 -13.19 -7.29 5.24
C ARG A 28 -12.94 -7.97 6.58
N ALA A 29 -12.21 -7.33 7.49
CA ALA A 29 -12.03 -7.83 8.85
C ALA A 29 -13.38 -7.95 9.58
N VAL A 30 -14.30 -6.99 9.37
CA VAL A 30 -15.65 -7.02 9.93
C VAL A 30 -16.53 -8.11 9.28
N LYS A 31 -16.45 -8.31 7.95
CA LYS A 31 -17.29 -9.30 7.25
C LYS A 31 -16.79 -10.73 7.31
N ASP A 32 -15.50 -10.95 7.05
CA ASP A 32 -14.88 -12.25 6.84
C ASP A 32 -14.01 -12.70 8.04
N GLY A 33 -13.79 -11.80 9.02
CA GLY A 33 -12.87 -11.99 10.12
C GLY A 33 -11.43 -11.57 9.80
N VAL A 34 -10.68 -11.21 10.85
CA VAL A 34 -9.29 -10.74 10.73
C VAL A 34 -8.39 -11.76 10.03
N GLY A 35 -8.52 -13.05 10.38
CA GLY A 35 -7.68 -14.11 9.83
C GLY A 35 -7.76 -14.27 8.31
N ARG A 36 -8.94 -14.03 7.71
CA ARG A 36 -9.13 -14.10 6.24
C ARG A 36 -8.60 -12.87 5.51
N THR A 37 -8.27 -11.80 6.23
CA THR A 37 -7.76 -10.54 5.68
C THR A 37 -6.22 -10.51 5.63
N ILE A 38 -5.54 -11.38 6.38
CA ILE A 38 -4.07 -11.47 6.45
C ILE A 38 -3.41 -11.55 5.07
N PRO A 39 -3.84 -12.41 4.12
CA PRO A 39 -3.20 -12.49 2.81
C PRO A 39 -3.23 -11.15 2.05
N PHE A 40 -4.31 -10.38 2.19
CA PHE A 40 -4.42 -9.06 1.58
C PHE A 40 -3.48 -8.05 2.23
N VAL A 41 -3.37 -8.06 3.56
CA VAL A 41 -2.44 -7.19 4.31
C VAL A 41 -1.00 -7.46 3.88
N VAL A 42 -0.59 -8.73 3.84
CA VAL A 42 0.75 -9.12 3.36
C VAL A 42 1.00 -8.62 1.94
N GLY A 43 0.01 -8.76 1.06
CA GLY A 43 0.10 -8.22 -0.30
C GLY A 43 0.23 -6.71 -0.34
N ALA A 44 -0.54 -5.98 0.46
CA ALA A 44 -0.46 -4.54 0.56
C ALA A 44 0.90 -4.08 1.09
N THR A 45 1.45 -4.76 2.11
CA THR A 45 2.80 -4.50 2.61
C THR A 45 3.83 -4.69 1.51
N LEU A 46 3.82 -5.83 0.80
CA LEU A 46 4.74 -6.09 -0.32
C LEU A 46 4.64 -5.03 -1.42
N GLY A 47 3.42 -4.64 -1.79
CA GLY A 47 3.18 -3.58 -2.76
C GLY A 47 3.74 -2.23 -2.30
N PHE A 48 3.57 -1.88 -1.02
CA PHE A 48 4.15 -0.66 -0.46
C PHE A 48 5.68 -0.71 -0.47
N SER A 49 6.29 -1.82 -0.06
CA SER A 49 7.74 -2.00 -0.09
C SER A 49 8.30 -1.83 -1.50
N SER A 50 7.60 -2.37 -2.52
CA SER A 50 7.98 -2.15 -3.93
C SER A 50 7.88 -0.69 -4.34
N VAL A 51 6.78 -0.01 -4.03
CA VAL A 51 6.61 1.43 -4.33
C VAL A 51 7.68 2.27 -3.64
N LEU A 52 7.98 1.96 -2.37
CA LEU A 52 8.98 2.64 -1.56
C LEU A 52 10.39 2.46 -2.12
N PHE A 53 10.74 1.22 -2.47
CA PHE A 53 12.02 0.92 -3.10
C PHE A 53 12.15 1.63 -4.45
N CYS A 54 11.12 1.57 -5.30
CA CYS A 54 11.09 2.29 -6.57
C CYS A 54 11.26 3.81 -6.39
N ALA A 55 10.57 4.41 -5.42
CA ALA A 55 10.70 5.83 -5.12
C ALA A 55 12.13 6.19 -4.68
N GLY A 56 12.76 5.34 -3.88
CA GLY A 56 14.10 5.58 -3.31
C GLY A 56 15.25 5.39 -4.29
N VAL A 57 15.12 4.51 -5.30
CA VAL A 57 16.13 4.38 -6.36
C VAL A 57 16.02 5.46 -7.44
N GLY A 58 15.13 6.45 -7.27
CA GLY A 58 15.03 7.61 -8.15
C GLY A 58 13.94 7.53 -9.21
N LEU A 59 13.06 6.52 -9.20
CA LEU A 59 11.87 6.52 -10.06
C LEU A 59 10.91 7.68 -9.72
N SER A 60 11.01 8.19 -8.49
CA SER A 60 10.33 9.40 -8.03
C SER A 60 10.65 10.64 -8.88
N LEU A 61 11.87 10.77 -9.42
CA LEU A 61 12.28 11.88 -10.28
C LEU A 61 11.50 11.89 -11.61
N LEU A 62 11.18 10.71 -12.15
CA LEU A 62 10.34 10.57 -13.34
C LEU A 62 8.88 10.96 -13.05
N ILE A 63 8.37 10.60 -11.88
CA ILE A 63 6.99 10.93 -11.47
C ILE A 63 6.83 12.43 -11.22
N GLN A 64 7.82 13.08 -10.58
CA GLN A 64 7.81 14.54 -10.39
C GLN A 64 7.88 15.30 -11.71
N LYS A 65 8.63 14.77 -12.69
CA LYS A 65 8.72 15.36 -14.04
C LYS A 65 7.41 15.24 -14.83
N TYR A 66 6.61 14.23 -14.55
CA TYR A 66 5.41 13.89 -15.32
C TYR A 66 4.19 13.75 -14.40
N VAL A 67 3.63 14.87 -13.95
CA VAL A 67 2.44 14.95 -13.07
C VAL A 67 1.25 14.13 -13.60
N TRP A 68 1.12 13.96 -14.92
CA TRP A 68 0.06 13.15 -15.52
C TRP A 68 0.13 11.65 -15.13
N LEU A 69 1.31 11.11 -14.82
CA LEU A 69 1.47 9.73 -14.36
C LEU A 69 0.79 9.52 -13.00
N THR A 70 0.95 10.48 -12.08
CA THR A 70 0.28 10.45 -10.78
C THR A 70 -1.24 10.49 -10.95
N ASN A 71 -1.74 11.31 -11.87
CA ASN A 71 -3.18 11.40 -12.16
C ASN A 71 -3.72 10.10 -12.78
N LEU A 72 -2.97 9.44 -13.66
CA LEU A 72 -3.38 8.14 -14.21
C LEU A 72 -3.39 7.05 -13.16
N VAL A 73 -2.36 6.97 -12.31
CA VAL A 73 -2.32 6.01 -11.20
C VAL A 73 -3.50 6.25 -10.27
N ALA A 74 -3.81 7.51 -9.94
CA ALA A 74 -4.99 7.87 -9.15
C ALA A 74 -6.30 7.42 -9.81
N LEU A 75 -6.47 7.67 -11.11
CA LEU A 75 -7.67 7.29 -11.85
C LEU A 75 -7.85 5.76 -11.90
N LEU A 76 -6.77 5.02 -12.19
CA LEU A 76 -6.76 3.56 -12.17
C LEU A 76 -7.03 3.01 -10.77
N GLY A 77 -6.44 3.61 -9.74
CA GLY A 77 -6.68 3.28 -8.35
C GLY A 77 -8.15 3.48 -7.96
N CYS A 78 -8.75 4.62 -8.30
CA CYS A 78 -10.17 4.88 -8.10
C CYS A 78 -11.04 3.81 -8.79
N GLY A 79 -10.77 3.51 -10.06
CA GLY A 79 -11.48 2.46 -10.80
C GLY A 79 -11.36 1.08 -10.14
N PHE A 80 -10.16 0.73 -9.68
CA PHE A 80 -9.90 -0.54 -9.00
C PHE A 80 -10.63 -0.62 -7.65
N ILE A 81 -10.66 0.46 -6.87
CA ILE A 81 -11.42 0.54 -5.61
C ILE A 81 -12.91 0.38 -5.86
N CYS A 82 -13.45 1.07 -6.88
CA CYS A 82 -14.86 0.91 -7.28
C CYS A 82 -15.17 -0.54 -7.69
N TYR A 83 -14.28 -1.16 -8.47
CA TYR A 83 -14.39 -2.57 -8.84
C TYR A 83 -14.41 -3.48 -7.61
N LEU A 84 -13.49 -3.30 -6.66
CA LEU A 84 -13.46 -4.06 -5.41
C LEU A 84 -14.71 -3.83 -4.55
N ALA A 85 -15.22 -2.59 -4.49
CA ALA A 85 -16.45 -2.26 -3.79
C ALA A 85 -17.65 -2.99 -4.40
N ILE A 86 -17.78 -2.99 -5.73
CA ILE A 86 -18.84 -3.72 -6.45
C ILE A 86 -18.73 -5.22 -6.18
N GLN A 87 -17.53 -5.78 -6.23
CA GLN A 87 -17.29 -7.19 -5.95
C GLN A 87 -17.67 -7.56 -4.51
N PHE A 88 -17.41 -6.67 -3.55
CA PHE A 88 -17.81 -6.81 -2.15
C PHE A 88 -19.33 -6.78 -1.95
N PHE A 89 -20.06 -5.89 -2.61
CA PHE A 89 -21.53 -5.86 -2.54
C PHE A 89 -22.16 -7.10 -3.19
N LYS A 90 -21.58 -7.59 -4.30
CA LYS A 90 -22.05 -8.81 -4.99
C LYS A 90 -21.81 -10.11 -4.21
N SER A 91 -20.88 -10.12 -3.26
CA SER A 91 -20.56 -11.32 -2.47
C SER A 91 -21.59 -11.64 -1.37
N GLY A 92 -22.68 -10.86 -1.26
CA GLY A 92 -23.62 -10.88 -0.14
C GLY A 92 -24.71 -11.95 -0.12
N SER A 93 -24.73 -12.99 -0.98
CA SER A 93 -25.89 -13.92 -0.99
C SER A 93 -25.66 -15.38 -1.39
N ASN A 94 -24.44 -15.90 -1.52
CA ASN A 94 -24.24 -17.32 -1.85
C ASN A 94 -23.08 -17.95 -1.07
N LEU A 95 -23.39 -18.54 0.08
CA LEU A 95 -22.47 -19.39 0.87
C LEU A 95 -22.31 -20.81 0.29
N GLN A 96 -22.93 -21.12 -0.85
CA GLN A 96 -22.79 -22.39 -1.56
C GLN A 96 -22.73 -22.15 -3.07
N SER A 97 -21.62 -21.64 -3.58
CA SER A 97 -21.13 -22.05 -4.90
C SER A 97 -19.73 -21.51 -5.12
N SER A 98 -18.90 -22.41 -5.63
CA SER A 98 -17.54 -22.21 -6.12
C SER A 98 -17.43 -21.06 -7.12
N SER A 99 -17.13 -19.86 -6.62
CA SER A 99 -16.28 -18.87 -7.30
C SER A 99 -15.70 -17.92 -6.25
N LYS A 100 -14.59 -18.37 -5.66
CA LYS A 100 -13.75 -17.61 -4.73
C LYS A 100 -13.18 -16.38 -5.45
N SER A 101 -13.90 -15.27 -5.49
CA SER A 101 -13.22 -13.99 -5.58
C SER A 101 -12.63 -13.65 -4.21
N GLN A 102 -11.57 -14.39 -3.86
CA GLN A 102 -10.79 -14.14 -2.66
C GLN A 102 -9.88 -12.95 -2.99
N ILE A 103 -10.14 -11.79 -2.38
CA ILE A 103 -9.18 -10.69 -2.33
C ILE A 103 -7.98 -11.26 -1.58
N GLY A 104 -6.94 -11.61 -2.32
CA GLY A 104 -5.72 -12.23 -1.84
C GLY A 104 -4.53 -11.28 -1.90
N VAL A 105 -3.34 -11.87 -1.84
CA VAL A 105 -2.06 -11.14 -1.87
C VAL A 105 -1.98 -10.22 -3.10
N TRP A 106 -2.32 -10.72 -4.28
CA TRP A 106 -2.22 -9.95 -5.54
C TRP A 106 -3.11 -8.72 -5.57
N SER A 107 -4.33 -8.81 -5.04
CA SER A 107 -5.20 -7.62 -4.93
C SER A 107 -4.65 -6.58 -3.96
N GLY A 108 -3.96 -7.00 -2.89
CA GLY A 108 -3.27 -6.09 -1.97
C GLY A 108 -2.10 -5.39 -2.64
N VAL A 109 -1.26 -6.15 -3.35
CA VAL A 109 -0.13 -5.61 -4.13
C VAL A 109 -0.62 -4.60 -5.17
N ALA A 110 -1.61 -5.00 -5.99
CA ALA A 110 -2.16 -4.16 -7.04
C ALA A 110 -2.78 -2.88 -6.47
N LEU A 111 -3.56 -2.99 -5.38
CA LEU A 111 -4.16 -1.80 -4.76
C LEU A 111 -3.08 -0.84 -4.27
N MET A 112 -2.02 -1.35 -3.64
CA MET A 112 -0.99 -0.50 -3.05
C MET A 112 -0.12 0.17 -4.12
N ILE A 113 0.19 -0.52 -5.21
CA ILE A 113 0.88 0.07 -6.37
C ILE A 113 0.02 1.13 -7.07
N LEU A 114 -1.29 0.87 -7.21
CA LEU A 114 -2.21 1.82 -7.82
C LEU A 114 -2.65 2.95 -6.88
N ASN A 115 -2.23 2.93 -5.61
CA ASN A 115 -2.64 3.92 -4.63
C ASN A 115 -1.75 5.17 -4.71
N PRO A 116 -2.25 6.33 -5.17
CA PRO A 116 -1.44 7.54 -5.25
C PRO A 116 -0.93 8.01 -3.88
N LYS A 117 -1.66 7.71 -2.79
CA LYS A 117 -1.22 8.00 -1.42
C LYS A 117 0.04 7.20 -1.06
N ALA A 118 0.14 5.95 -1.50
CA ALA A 118 1.33 5.13 -1.26
C ALA A 118 2.56 5.74 -1.92
N TRP A 119 2.42 6.23 -3.16
CA TRP A 119 3.48 6.95 -3.86
C TRP A 119 3.89 8.25 -3.16
N LEU A 120 2.93 9.07 -2.75
CA LEU A 120 3.22 10.31 -2.02
C LEU A 120 3.95 10.04 -0.70
N ALA A 121 3.49 9.06 0.07
CA ALA A 121 4.14 8.65 1.32
C ALA A 121 5.55 8.07 1.08
N ALA A 122 5.73 7.31 -0.01
CA ALA A 122 7.02 6.76 -0.39
C ALA A 122 8.02 7.85 -0.77
N ILE A 123 7.62 8.77 -1.66
CA ILE A 123 8.44 9.89 -2.11
C ILE A 123 8.86 10.75 -0.92
N ALA A 124 7.89 11.20 -0.10
CA ALA A 124 8.18 12.01 1.08
C ALA A 124 9.09 11.28 2.08
N GLY A 125 8.86 9.99 2.32
CA GLY A 125 9.69 9.19 3.23
C GLY A 125 11.11 9.05 2.72
N THR A 126 11.30 8.76 1.43
CA THR A 126 12.63 8.64 0.83
C THR A 126 13.36 9.99 0.84
N SER A 127 12.69 11.10 0.61
CA SER A 127 13.30 12.43 0.71
C SER A 127 13.71 12.83 2.13
N LEU A 128 13.04 12.30 3.16
CA LEU A 128 13.35 12.59 4.56
C LEU A 128 14.45 11.71 5.14
N PHE A 129 14.57 10.47 4.67
CA PHE A 129 15.36 9.43 5.34
C PHE A 129 16.42 8.75 4.46
N VAL A 130 16.47 9.05 3.16
CA VAL A 130 17.39 8.41 2.21
C VAL A 130 18.17 9.50 1.47
N GLU A 131 19.48 9.56 1.71
CA GLU A 131 20.39 10.40 0.95
C GLU A 131 20.66 9.82 -0.44
N GLU A 132 20.94 10.70 -1.42
CA GLU A 132 21.21 10.30 -2.80
C GLU A 132 22.36 9.29 -2.87
N GLY A 133 22.12 8.15 -3.54
CA GLY A 133 23.09 7.08 -3.69
C GLY A 133 23.29 6.16 -2.47
N GLN A 134 22.63 6.43 -1.33
CA GLN A 134 22.75 5.60 -0.13
C GLN A 134 21.74 4.46 -0.07
N LEU A 135 22.04 3.38 -0.80
CA LEU A 135 21.21 2.16 -0.85
C LEU A 135 21.02 1.50 0.52
N SER A 136 21.98 1.61 1.44
CA SER A 136 21.87 1.04 2.79
C SER A 136 20.74 1.69 3.59
N GLN A 137 20.61 3.03 3.54
CA GLN A 137 19.53 3.76 4.20
C GLN A 137 18.17 3.40 3.60
N LEU A 138 18.10 3.27 2.27
CA LEU A 138 16.88 2.83 1.58
C LEU A 138 16.44 1.45 2.05
N ILE A 139 17.36 0.49 2.12
CA ILE A 139 17.06 -0.88 2.55
C ILE A 139 16.55 -0.88 3.99
N VAL A 140 17.23 -0.18 4.90
CA VAL A 140 16.81 -0.06 6.30
C VAL A 140 15.41 0.57 6.41
N PHE A 141 15.14 1.61 5.64
CA PHE A 141 13.84 2.26 5.63
C PHE A 141 12.74 1.34 5.10
N VAL A 142 13.00 0.60 4.01
CA VAL A 142 12.07 -0.39 3.45
C VAL A 142 11.74 -1.47 4.47
N TYR A 143 12.73 -2.04 5.14
CA TYR A 143 12.49 -3.05 6.18
C TYR A 143 11.68 -2.49 7.35
N THR A 144 12.04 -1.30 7.83
CA THR A 144 11.35 -0.64 8.95
C THR A 144 9.89 -0.36 8.59
N ALA A 145 9.64 0.22 7.42
CA ALA A 145 8.30 0.53 6.97
C ALA A 145 7.46 -0.74 6.73
N SER A 146 8.05 -1.78 6.16
CA SER A 146 7.37 -3.06 5.93
C SER A 146 6.96 -3.73 7.24
N PHE A 147 7.83 -3.69 8.25
CA PHE A 147 7.53 -4.23 9.59
C PHE A 147 6.35 -3.48 10.22
N VAL A 148 6.38 -2.15 10.19
CA VAL A 148 5.32 -1.31 10.78
C VAL A 148 3.99 -1.46 10.03
N PHE A 149 3.98 -1.66 8.71
CA PHE A 149 2.76 -1.86 7.93
C PHE A 149 2.11 -3.24 8.14
N LEU A 150 2.85 -4.20 8.69
CA LEU A 150 2.36 -5.55 8.96
C LEU A 150 1.72 -5.66 10.36
N VAL A 151 2.03 -4.71 11.26
CA VAL A 151 1.48 -4.57 12.61
C VAL A 151 0.19 -3.76 12.58
#